data_AF-A0A2M8DAD8-F1
#
_entry.id   AF-A0A2M8DAD8-F1
#
_cell.length_a   1.000
_cell.length_b   1.000
_cell.length_c   1.000
_cell.angle_alpha   90.00
_cell.angle_beta   90.00
_cell.angle_gamma   90.00
#
_symmetry.space_group_name_H-M   'P 1'
#
loop_
_entity.id
_entity.type
_entity.pdbx_description
1 polymer ?
#
loop_
_entity_poly.entity_id
_entity_poly.type
_entity_poly.pdbx_seq_one_letter_code
_entity_poly.pdbx_strand_id
1 'polypeptide(L)'
;MFVYTYGEGYAQEIADTFNISLSAVQRQLERLEVGGILVNQLKGRTRVFTWNPRWPFLSELKALLKKALAYLPESQQEQYFRRRTRPRRTGKPL
;
A
#
# COMPACT_ATOMS: atom_id res chain seq x y z
N MET A 1 2.35 4.47 -3.72
CA MET A 1 2.03 5.43 -2.64
C MET A 1 1.50 4.73 -1.39
N PHE A 2 0.54 3.81 -1.51
CA PHE A 2 0.00 3.05 -0.36
C PHE A 2 1.05 2.31 0.49
N VAL A 3 1.89 1.48 -0.13
CA VAL A 3 2.95 0.74 0.58
C VAL A 3 4.01 1.69 1.16
N TYR A 4 4.14 2.89 0.61
CA TYR A 4 5.02 3.93 1.18
C TYR A 4 4.44 4.47 2.49
N THR A 5 3.15 4.78 2.53
CA THR A 5 2.49 5.38 3.70
C THR A 5 2.25 4.37 4.82
N TYR A 6 1.93 3.11 4.48
CA TYR A 6 1.57 2.08 5.46
C TYR A 6 2.65 1.02 5.71
N GLY A 7 3.74 1.03 4.94
CA GLY A 7 4.86 0.08 5.05
C GLY A 7 4.57 -1.32 4.49
N GLU A 8 3.32 -1.77 4.57
CA GLU A 8 2.82 -3.01 3.99
C GLU A 8 1.37 -2.86 3.50
N GLY A 9 0.92 -3.76 2.64
CA GLY A 9 -0.47 -3.77 2.18
C GLY A 9 -0.83 -5.04 1.40
N TYR A 10 -2.10 -5.44 1.47
CA TYR A 10 -2.65 -6.52 0.64
C TYR A 10 -3.53 -5.95 -0.47
N ALA A 11 -3.69 -6.71 -1.55
CA ALA A 11 -4.30 -6.22 -2.79
C ALA A 11 -5.74 -5.71 -2.61
N GLN A 12 -6.55 -6.42 -1.80
CA GLN A 12 -7.94 -6.01 -1.54
C GLN A 12 -8.01 -4.68 -0.79
N GLU A 13 -7.13 -4.45 0.19
CA GLU A 13 -7.12 -3.18 0.89
C GLU A 13 -6.77 -1.99 -0.02
N ILE A 14 -5.79 -2.20 -0.90
CA ILE A 14 -5.36 -1.19 -1.85
C ILE A 14 -6.50 -0.92 -2.86
N ALA A 15 -7.17 -1.97 -3.33
CA ALA A 15 -8.32 -1.85 -4.23
C ALA A 15 -9.45 -1.02 -3.59
N ASP A 16 -9.83 -1.35 -2.36
CA ASP A 16 -10.87 -0.65 -1.61
C ASP A 16 -10.49 0.81 -1.34
N THR A 17 -9.23 1.08 -0.99
CA THR A 17 -8.74 2.43 -0.70
C THR A 17 -8.82 3.35 -1.91
N PHE A 18 -8.41 2.89 -3.08
CA PHE A 18 -8.40 3.72 -4.30
C PHE A 18 -9.64 3.55 -5.17
N ASN A 19 -10.59 2.69 -4.78
CA ASN A 19 -11.76 2.31 -5.58
C ASN A 19 -11.36 1.81 -6.99
N ILE A 20 -10.35 0.93 -7.05
CA ILE A 20 -9.82 0.32 -8.28
C ILE A 20 -10.13 -1.17 -8.27
N SER A 21 -10.26 -1.81 -9.43
CA SER A 21 -10.47 -3.26 -9.50
C SER A 21 -9.32 -4.05 -8.86
N LEU A 22 -9.68 -5.07 -8.09
CA LEU A 22 -8.73 -5.96 -7.40
C LEU A 22 -7.72 -6.57 -8.38
N SER A 23 -8.16 -7.02 -9.54
CA SER A 23 -7.31 -7.63 -10.55
C SER A 23 -6.28 -6.66 -11.14
N ALA A 24 -6.63 -5.38 -11.30
CA ALA A 24 -5.67 -4.37 -11.73
C ALA A 24 -4.61 -4.12 -10.67
N VAL A 25 -5.00 -4.05 -9.39
CA VAL A 25 -4.07 -3.89 -8.27
C VAL A 25 -3.14 -5.11 -8.15
N GLN A 26 -3.68 -6.32 -8.22
CA GLN A 26 -2.89 -7.56 -8.19
C GLN A 26 -1.82 -7.56 -9.27
N ARG A 27 -2.20 -7.27 -10.53
CA ARG A 27 -1.26 -7.21 -11.65
C ARG A 27 -0.16 -6.17 -11.43
N GLN A 28 -0.48 -5.01 -10.83
CA GLN A 28 0.55 -4.00 -10.55
C GLN A 28 1.49 -4.42 -9.42
N LEU A 29 0.98 -5.06 -8.38
CA LEU A 29 1.81 -5.60 -7.29
C LEU A 29 2.73 -6.70 -7.79
N GLU A 30 2.24 -7.61 -8.64
CA GLU A 30 3.03 -8.65 -9.29
C GLU A 30 4.13 -8.05 -10.17
N ARG A 31 3.83 -7.00 -10.96
CA ARG A 31 4.85 -6.31 -11.77
C ARG A 31 5.95 -5.69 -10.90
N LEU A 32 5.59 -5.06 -9.78
CA LEU A 32 6.55 -4.46 -8.87
C LEU A 32 7.39 -5.51 -8.13
N GLU A 33 6.80 -6.68 -7.84
CA GLU A 33 7.50 -7.83 -7.30
C GLU A 33 8.48 -8.43 -8.30
N VAL A 34 8.06 -8.64 -9.56
CA VAL A 34 8.94 -9.10 -10.64
C VAL A 34 10.10 -8.11 -10.87
N GLY A 35 9.82 -6.81 -10.76
CA GLY A 35 10.86 -5.77 -10.79
C GLY A 35 11.75 -5.70 -9.55
N GLY A 36 11.52 -6.55 -8.55
CA GLY A 36 12.29 -6.63 -7.30
C GLY A 36 12.08 -5.47 -6.33
N ILE A 37 11.13 -4.57 -6.60
CA ILE A 37 10.84 -3.38 -5.78
C ILE A 37 10.07 -3.78 -4.52
N LEU A 38 9.13 -4.71 -4.67
CA LEU A 38 8.34 -5.27 -3.58
C LEU A 38 8.70 -6.74 -3.37
N VAL A 39 8.44 -7.22 -2.17
CA VAL A 39 8.41 -8.66 -1.83
C VAL A 39 7.07 -8.97 -1.18
N ASN A 40 6.56 -10.18 -1.37
CA ASN A 40 5.37 -10.65 -0.68
C ASN A 40 5.71 -11.57 0.50
N GLN A 41 4.81 -11.61 1.48
CA GLN A 41 4.76 -12.60 2.55
C GLN A 41 3.33 -13.09 2.72
N LEU A 42 3.16 -14.40 2.95
CA LEU A 42 1.86 -14.97 3.28
C LEU A 42 1.54 -14.75 4.76
N LYS A 43 0.47 -14.01 5.04
CA LYS A 43 -0.17 -13.94 6.37
C LYS A 43 -1.49 -14.71 6.29
N GLY A 44 -1.46 -15.96 6.73
CA GLY A 44 -2.58 -16.89 6.53
C GLY A 44 -2.78 -17.21 5.04
N ARG A 45 -3.95 -16.86 4.50
CA ARG A 45 -4.28 -17.02 3.06
C ARG A 45 -4.01 -15.76 2.24
N THR A 46 -3.64 -14.65 2.88
CA THR A 46 -3.50 -13.35 2.24
C THR A 46 -2.03 -13.05 1.94
N ARG A 47 -1.74 -12.65 0.70
CA ARG A 47 -0.42 -12.11 0.33
C ARG A 47 -0.34 -10.65 0.73
N VAL A 48 0.62 -10.33 1.58
CA VAL A 48 0.93 -8.98 2.03
C VAL A 48 2.23 -8.55 1.34
N PHE A 49 2.20 -7.41 0.67
CA PHE A 49 3.35 -6.86 -0.04
C PHE A 49 4.02 -5.78 0.80
N THR A 50 5.35 -5.81 0.83
CA THR A 50 6.20 -4.81 1.51
C THR A 50 7.39 -4.45 0.63
N TRP A 51 8.11 -3.39 0.99
CA TRP A 51 9.33 -2.98 0.29
C TRP A 51 10.39 -4.07 0.35
N ASN A 52 11.06 -4.34 -0.77
CA ASN A 52 12.25 -5.17 -0.75
C ASN A 52 13.43 -4.37 -0.16
N PRO A 53 13.92 -4.70 1.05
CA PRO A 53 15.04 -3.96 1.66
C PRO A 53 16.35 -4.12 0.88
N ARG A 54 16.45 -5.12 -0.01
CA ARG A 54 17.62 -5.37 -0.84
C ARG A 54 17.58 -4.61 -2.18
N TRP A 55 16.51 -3.89 -2.47
CA TRP A 55 16.40 -3.16 -3.73
C TRP A 55 17.33 -1.93 -3.73
N PRO A 56 18.27 -1.79 -4.68
CA PRO A 56 19.36 -0.82 -4.59
C PRO A 56 18.92 0.65 -4.48
N PHE A 57 17.82 1.03 -5.13
CA PHE A 57 17.35 2.42 -5.21
C PHE A 57 16.19 2.72 -4.26
N LEU A 58 15.99 1.88 -3.22
CA LEU A 58 14.84 1.98 -2.33
C LEU A 58 14.78 3.33 -1.63
N SER A 59 15.93 3.86 -1.23
CA SER A 59 16.00 5.12 -0.50
C SER A 59 15.57 6.30 -1.37
N GLU A 60 15.98 6.31 -2.62
CA GLU A 60 15.71 7.31 -3.64
C GLU A 60 14.25 7.25 -4.08
N LEU A 61 13.72 6.06 -4.31
CA LEU A 61 12.30 5.88 -4.62
C LEU A 61 11.42 6.34 -3.46
N LYS A 62 11.77 6.01 -2.22
CA LYS A 62 11.07 6.50 -1.04
C LYS A 62 11.13 8.02 -0.93
N ALA A 63 12.29 8.63 -1.21
CA ALA A 63 12.44 10.08 -1.21
C ALA A 63 11.60 10.75 -2.31
N LEU A 64 11.54 10.16 -3.50
CA LEU A 64 10.70 10.65 -4.60
C LEU A 64 9.22 10.56 -4.24
N LEU A 65 8.77 9.43 -3.71
CA LEU A 65 7.38 9.24 -3.27
C LEU A 65 7.00 10.21 -2.14
N LYS A 66 7.92 10.51 -1.23
CA LYS A 66 7.72 11.52 -0.18
C LYS A 66 7.43 12.90 -0.78
N LYS A 67 8.26 13.31 -1.75
CA LYS A 67 8.08 14.60 -2.44
C LYS A 67 6.76 14.61 -3.21
N ALA A 68 6.48 13.56 -3.97
CA ALA A 68 5.23 13.43 -4.71
C ALA A 68 4.00 13.55 -3.79
N LEU A 69 4.02 12.91 -2.61
CA LEU A 69 2.97 13.05 -1.60
C LEU A 69 2.78 14.48 -1.14
N ALA A 70 3.86 15.21 -0.86
CA ALA A 70 3.78 16.60 -0.43
C ALA A 70 3.16 17.53 -1.49
N TYR A 71 3.17 17.14 -2.77
CA TYR A 71 2.53 17.88 -3.86
C TYR A 71 1.04 17.54 -4.06
N LEU A 72 0.51 16.46 -3.47
CA LEU A 72 -0.92 16.17 -3.60
C LEU A 72 -1.76 17.17 -2.79
N PRO A 73 -2.94 17.57 -3.30
CA PRO A 73 -3.90 18.36 -2.52
C PRO A 73 -4.23 17.67 -1.19
N GLU A 74 -4.37 18.45 -0.11
CA GLU A 74 -4.69 17.92 1.23
C GLU A 74 -5.97 17.08 1.23
N SER A 75 -6.96 17.45 0.43
CA SER A 75 -8.21 16.68 0.28
C SER A 75 -7.97 15.25 -0.21
N GLN A 76 -7.04 15.04 -1.14
CA GLN A 76 -6.67 13.71 -1.62
C GLN A 76 -5.79 12.98 -0.59
N GLN A 77 -4.94 13.72 0.13
CA GLN A 77 -4.14 13.12 1.19
C GLN A 77 -5.02 12.56 2.31
N GLU A 78 -6.04 13.31 2.72
CA GLU A 78 -7.01 12.88 3.73
C GLU A 78 -7.87 11.72 3.23
N GLN A 79 -8.30 11.73 1.97
CA GLN A 79 -9.14 10.66 1.43
C GLN A 79 -8.46 9.30 1.40
N TYR A 80 -7.19 9.25 1.00
CA TYR A 80 -6.49 7.97 0.73
C TYR A 80 -5.50 7.55 1.82
N PHE A 81 -4.99 8.50 2.63
CA PHE A 81 -3.90 8.24 3.57
C PHE A 81 -4.25 8.49 5.05
N ARG A 82 -5.48 8.90 5.38
CA ARG A 82 -6.00 8.82 6.76
C ARG A 82 -6.72 7.48 6.99
N ARG A 83 -5.96 6.46 7.39
CA ARG A 83 -6.56 5.22 7.92
C ARG A 83 -7.28 5.49 9.25
N ARG A 84 -8.50 4.97 9.43
CA ARG A 84 -9.04 4.66 10.76
C ARG A 84 -8.36 3.38 11.27
N THR A 85 -7.24 3.52 11.96
CA THR A 85 -6.45 2.37 12.46
C THR A 85 -6.99 1.76 13.75
N ARG A 86 -8.02 2.35 14.36
CA ARG A 86 -8.53 1.90 15.66
C ARG A 86 -9.31 0.59 15.47
N PRO A 87 -8.86 -0.54 16.04
CA PRO A 87 -9.57 -1.80 15.93
C PRO A 87 -10.99 -1.63 16.49
N ARG A 88 -12.02 -2.09 15.76
CA ARG A 88 -13.35 -2.27 16.37
C ARG A 88 -13.26 -3.51 17.25
N ARG A 89 -13.71 -3.38 18.51
CA ARG A 89 -13.93 -4.53 19.39
C ARG A 89 -14.93 -5.47 18.74
N THR A 90 -14.66 -6.77 18.78
CA THR A 90 -15.57 -7.83 18.33
C THR A 90 -16.97 -7.62 18.94
N GLY A 91 -18.02 -7.65 18.11
CA GLY A 91 -19.42 -7.54 18.54
C GLY A 91 -20.01 -6.13 18.59
N LYS A 92 -19.33 -5.10 18.06
CA LYS A 92 -19.92 -3.76 17.96
C LYS A 92 -20.96 -3.72 16.82
N PRO A 93 -22.22 -3.27 17.06
CA PRO A 93 -23.22 -3.16 16.00
C PRO A 93 -22.71 -2.24 14.88
N LEU A 94 -23.05 -2.60 13.64
CA LEU A 94 -22.55 -1.95 12.42
C LEU A 94 -23.05 -0.52 12.30
#